data_AF-A0A2E4EAI5-F1
#
_entry.id   AF-A0A2E4EAI5-F1
#
_cell.length_a   1.000
_cell.length_b   1.000
_cell.length_c   1.000
_cell.angle_alpha   90.00
_cell.angle_beta   90.00
_cell.angle_gamma   90.00
#
_symmetry.space_group_name_H-M   'P 1'
#
loop_
_entity.id
_entity.type
_entity.pdbx_description
1 polymer ?
#
loop_
_entity_poly.entity_id
_entity_poly.type
_entity_poly.pdbx_seq_one_letter_code
_entity_poly.pdbx_strand_id
1 'polypeptide(L)'
;MTHHILKTDPKLFEASFSGKRPWEIRKNDRNFQVGDSLTLKETQHTGQEMRDGAPLVYTGRELECEVEYIFEGQEAPFGVEHRGLSEDWVIMTVSHKQ
;
A
#
# COMPACT_ATOMS: atom_id res chain seq x y z
N MET A 1 -5.43 15.36 -5.67
CA MET A 1 -4.10 14.72 -5.68
C MET A 1 -3.41 15.08 -4.37
N THR A 2 -3.26 14.07 -3.52
CA THR A 2 -2.56 14.12 -2.24
C THR A 2 -1.29 13.29 -2.35
N HIS A 3 -0.26 13.65 -1.58
CA HIS A 3 0.97 12.87 -1.46
C HIS A 3 0.98 12.12 -0.13
N HIS A 4 1.22 10.81 -0.16
CA HIS A 4 1.21 9.94 1.02
C HIS A 4 2.56 9.27 1.23
N ILE A 5 3.13 9.42 2.43
CA ILE A 5 4.36 8.72 2.80
C ILE A 5 4.00 7.48 3.61
N LEU A 6 4.39 6.31 3.11
CA LEU A 6 3.96 5.02 3.64
C LEU A 6 5.16 4.14 4.02
N LYS A 7 5.11 3.57 5.22
CA LYS A 7 6.04 2.49 5.60
C LYS A 7 5.75 1.24 4.78
N THR A 8 6.82 0.51 4.44
CA THR A 8 6.72 -0.74 3.68
C THR A 8 7.76 -1.75 4.19
N ASP A 9 7.30 -2.93 4.58
CA ASP A 9 8.16 -4.02 5.09
C ASP A 9 9.17 -4.47 4.03
N PRO A 10 10.39 -4.91 4.40
CA PRO A 10 11.50 -5.15 3.45
C PRO A 10 11.11 -6.06 2.27
N LYS A 11 10.43 -7.19 2.56
CA LYS A 11 10.03 -8.15 1.53
C LYS A 11 8.98 -7.58 0.57
N LEU A 12 8.06 -6.75 1.08
CA LEU A 12 7.04 -6.10 0.26
C LEU A 12 7.64 -4.96 -0.56
N PHE A 13 8.56 -4.21 0.03
CA PHE A 13 9.30 -3.15 -0.65
C PHE A 13 10.08 -3.71 -1.83
N GLU A 14 10.85 -4.78 -1.64
CA GLU A 14 11.61 -5.42 -2.73
C GLU A 14 10.70 -5.96 -3.84
N ALA A 15 9.53 -6.51 -3.50
CA ALA A 15 8.55 -6.97 -4.48
C ALA A 15 7.96 -5.81 -5.31
N SER A 16 7.68 -4.66 -4.68
CA SER A 16 7.23 -3.46 -5.37
C SER A 16 8.37 -2.85 -6.21
N PHE A 17 9.57 -2.73 -5.65
CA PHE A 17 10.77 -2.20 -6.31
C PHE A 17 11.17 -3.00 -7.56
N SER A 18 11.06 -4.33 -7.50
CA SER A 18 11.33 -5.21 -8.64
C SER A 18 10.17 -5.31 -9.65
N GLY A 19 9.07 -4.58 -9.44
CA GLY A 19 7.89 -4.58 -10.32
C GLY A 19 7.06 -5.88 -10.27
N LYS A 20 7.40 -6.84 -9.40
CA LYS A 20 6.67 -8.10 -9.23
C LYS A 20 5.33 -7.90 -8.52
N ARG A 21 5.20 -6.79 -7.79
CA ARG A 21 4.00 -6.40 -7.05
C ARG A 21 3.59 -4.97 -7.46
N PRO A 22 2.89 -4.79 -8.59
CA PRO A 22 2.41 -3.49 -9.05
C PRO A 22 1.15 -3.01 -8.29
N TRP A 23 0.96 -3.44 -7.04
CA TRP A 23 -0.18 -3.05 -6.21
C TRP A 23 0.17 -2.94 -4.73
N GLU A 24 -0.53 -2.04 -4.05
CA GLU A 24 -0.50 -1.87 -2.59
C GLU A 24 -1.84 -2.28 -1.98
N ILE A 25 -1.79 -2.96 -0.82
CA ILE A 25 -2.99 -3.32 -0.05
C ILE A 25 -2.94 -2.49 1.23
N ARG A 26 -3.95 -1.66 1.47
CA ARG A 26 -3.96 -0.71 2.59
C ARG A 26 -5.36 -0.60 3.17
N LYS A 27 -5.44 -0.30 4.46
CA LYS A 27 -6.65 0.31 5.03
C LYS A 27 -6.81 1.70 4.43
N ASN A 28 -8.00 2.06 3.97
CA ASN A 28 -8.33 3.35 3.36
C ASN A 28 -8.58 4.44 4.43
N ASP A 29 -7.73 4.50 5.44
CA ASP A 29 -7.79 5.48 6.54
C ASP A 29 -7.30 6.89 6.13
N ARG A 30 -6.89 7.05 4.88
CA ARG A 30 -6.42 8.30 4.27
C ARG A 30 -7.26 8.76 3.09
N ASN A 31 -8.37 8.06 2.79
CA ASN A 31 -9.22 8.32 1.63
C ASN A 31 -8.39 8.40 0.32
N PHE A 32 -7.57 7.38 0.06
CA PHE A 32 -6.73 7.29 -1.13
C PHE A 32 -7.56 7.47 -2.40
N GLN A 33 -7.05 8.23 -3.36
CA GLN A 33 -7.71 8.50 -4.64
C GLN A 33 -6.81 8.10 -5.81
N VAL A 34 -7.43 7.77 -6.95
CA VAL A 34 -6.71 7.69 -8.23
C VAL A 34 -6.05 9.05 -8.51
N GLY A 35 -4.79 9.01 -8.95
CA GLY A 35 -3.94 10.17 -9.16
C GLY A 35 -3.19 10.65 -7.91
N ASP A 36 -3.39 10.05 -6.73
CA ASP A 36 -2.53 10.32 -5.58
C ASP A 36 -1.12 9.77 -5.80
N SER A 37 -0.13 10.43 -5.20
CA SER A 37 1.26 9.95 -5.21
C SER A 37 1.63 9.31 -3.88
N LEU A 38 2.44 8.26 -3.93
CA LEU A 38 2.94 7.57 -2.74
C LEU A 38 4.47 7.59 -2.75
N THR A 39 5.06 7.76 -1.56
CA THR A 39 6.45 7.38 -1.30
C THR A 39 6.45 6.18 -0.38
N LEU A 40 6.82 5.02 -0.90
CA LEU A 40 7.06 3.82 -0.11
C LEU A 40 8.44 3.93 0.53
N LYS A 41 8.52 3.93 1.86
CA LYS A 41 9.78 3.93 2.62
C LYS A 41 10.03 2.56 3.21
N GLU A 42 11.14 1.94 2.83
CA GLU A 42 11.53 0.64 3.34
C GLU A 42 11.94 0.73 4.82
N THR A 43 11.36 -0.14 5.65
CA THR A 43 11.75 -0.31 7.06
C THR A 43 12.73 -1.47 7.21
N GLN A 44 13.61 -1.42 8.21
CA GLN A 44 14.49 -2.56 8.56
C GLN A 44 13.70 -3.71 9.18
N HIS A 45 12.67 -3.38 9.99
CA HIS A 45 11.81 -4.32 10.67
C HIS A 45 10.39 -4.27 10.09
N THR A 46 9.72 -5.41 10.08
CA THR A 46 8.32 -5.55 9.68
C THR A 46 7.38 -4.85 10.66
N GLY A 47 6.15 -4.58 10.20
CA GLY A 47 5.08 -4.09 11.07
C GLY A 47 4.81 -4.97 12.29
N GLN A 48 5.00 -6.29 12.16
CA GLN A 48 4.83 -7.23 13.27
C GLN A 48 5.97 -7.13 14.28
N GLU A 49 7.23 -7.16 13.82
CA GLU A 49 8.40 -7.02 14.71
C GLU A 49 8.36 -5.69 15.48
N MET A 50 7.90 -4.60 14.84
CA MET A 50 7.72 -3.32 15.53
C MET A 50 6.63 -3.38 16.62
N ARG A 51 5.56 -4.17 16.43
CA ARG A 51 4.56 -4.41 17.48
C ARG A 51 5.15 -5.22 18.64
N ASP A 52 6.11 -6.09 18.35
CA ASP A 52 6.79 -6.93 19.32
C ASP A 52 8.00 -6.23 19.99
N GLY A 53 8.22 -4.94 19.70
CA GLY A 53 9.19 -4.07 20.39
C GLY A 53 10.44 -3.71 19.58
N ALA A 54 10.57 -4.14 18.32
CA ALA A 54 11.65 -3.69 17.46
C ALA A 54 11.51 -2.18 17.15
N PRO A 55 12.63 -1.43 17.05
CA PRO A 55 12.57 -0.01 16.76
C PRO A 55 12.12 0.26 15.31
N LEU A 56 11.47 1.40 15.09
CA LEU A 56 11.25 1.91 13.74
C LEU A 56 12.58 2.46 13.18
N VAL A 57 13.19 1.72 12.26
CA VAL A 57 14.38 2.16 11.53
C VAL A 57 14.12 2.05 10.04
N TYR A 58 14.44 3.10 9.29
CA TYR A 58 14.35 3.11 7.82
C TYR A 58 15.70 2.72 7.21
N THR A 59 15.70 2.00 6.09
CA THR A 59 16.93 1.65 5.37
C THR A 59 17.48 2.83 4.56
N GLY A 60 16.63 3.82 4.28
CA GLY A 60 16.91 4.92 3.35
C GLY A 60 16.49 4.63 1.91
N ARG A 61 16.04 3.40 1.60
CA ARG A 61 15.45 3.09 0.29
C ARG A 61 14.02 3.63 0.22
N GLU A 62 13.72 4.30 -0.89
CA GLU A 62 12.42 4.88 -1.17
C GLU A 62 12.00 4.54 -2.60
N LEU A 63 10.69 4.42 -2.82
CA LEU A 63 10.10 4.18 -4.13
C LEU A 63 8.90 5.11 -4.31
N GLU A 64 8.97 5.96 -5.33
CA GLU A 64 7.87 6.83 -5.71
C GLU A 64 6.93 6.12 -6.69
N CYS A 65 5.64 6.23 -6.43
CA CYS A 65 4.62 5.69 -7.30
C CYS A 65 3.35 6.57 -7.35
N GLU A 66 2.52 6.32 -8.36
CA GLU A 66 1.24 6.98 -8.56
C GLU A 66 0.11 5.95 -8.52
N VAL A 67 -1.00 6.27 -7.87
CA VAL A 67 -2.18 5.40 -7.79
C VAL A 67 -2.96 5.49 -9.10
N GLU A 68 -2.99 4.41 -9.87
CA GLU A 68 -3.67 4.36 -11.17
C GLU A 68 -5.08 3.80 -11.08
N TYR A 69 -5.31 2.89 -10.13
CA TYR A 69 -6.60 2.24 -9.95
C TYR A 69 -6.79 1.86 -8.49
N ILE A 70 -8.03 1.95 -8.00
CA ILE A 70 -8.42 1.52 -6.66
C ILE A 70 -9.55 0.51 -6.78
N PHE A 71 -9.31 -0.68 -6.24
CA PHE A 71 -10.33 -1.67 -5.99
C PHE A 71 -10.75 -1.59 -4.51
N GLU A 72 -12.02 -1.31 -4.29
CA GLU A 72 -12.65 -1.32 -2.97
C GLU A 72 -13.65 -2.49 -2.90
N GLY A 73 -13.76 -3.12 -1.73
CA GLY A 73 -14.73 -4.20 -1.49
C GLY A 73 -16.15 -3.65 -1.37
N GLN A 74 -16.71 -3.11 -2.45
CA GLN A 74 -18.09 -2.62 -2.44
C GLN A 74 -19.09 -3.77 -2.33
N GLU A 75 -20.23 -3.49 -1.67
CA GLU A 75 -21.44 -4.29 -1.83
C GLU A 75 -21.79 -4.37 -3.32
N ALA A 76 -21.85 -5.58 -3.87
CA ALA A 76 -22.31 -5.74 -5.23
C ALA A 76 -23.76 -5.26 -5.33
N PRO A 77 -24.19 -4.62 -6.44
CA PRO A 77 -25.59 -4.19 -6.65
C PRO A 77 -26.62 -5.33 -6.68
N PHE A 78 -26.19 -6.58 -6.43
CA PHE A 78 -27.00 -7.79 -6.42
C PHE A 78 -26.86 -8.61 -5.11
N GLY A 79 -26.46 -7.99 -3.99
CA GLY A 79 -26.50 -8.63 -2.68
C GLY A 79 -25.49 -9.77 -2.49
N VAL A 80 -24.36 -9.73 -3.20
CA VAL A 80 -23.24 -10.63 -2.95
C VAL A 80 -22.25 -9.89 -2.05
N GLU A 81 -22.25 -10.28 -0.78
CA GLU A 81 -21.41 -9.70 0.26
C GLU A 81 -19.92 -9.93 -0.07
N HIS A 82 -19.17 -8.82 -0.04
CA HIS A 82 -17.71 -8.68 -0.03
C HIS A 82 -16.90 -9.56 -1.00
N ARG A 83 -16.31 -8.92 -2.01
CA ARG A 83 -15.37 -9.53 -3.00
C ARG A 83 -14.00 -9.91 -2.40
N GLY A 84 -13.97 -10.60 -1.25
CA GLY A 84 -12.75 -11.12 -0.64
C GLY A 84 -11.83 -10.06 -0.02
N LEU A 85 -12.36 -8.87 0.29
CA LEU A 85 -11.63 -7.77 0.92
C LEU A 85 -12.41 -7.31 2.15
N SER A 86 -11.73 -7.16 3.29
CA SER A 86 -12.33 -6.64 4.52
C SER A 86 -12.80 -5.20 4.34
N GLU A 87 -13.79 -4.79 5.13
CA GLU A 87 -14.28 -3.41 5.18
C GLU A 87 -13.13 -2.41 5.37
N ASP A 88 -13.23 -1.26 4.71
CA ASP A 88 -12.23 -0.19 4.68
C ASP A 88 -10.85 -0.60 4.14
N TRP A 89 -10.67 -1.75 3.50
CA TRP A 89 -9.43 -2.08 2.79
C TRP A 89 -9.57 -1.82 1.30
N VAL A 90 -8.45 -1.41 0.70
CA VAL A 90 -8.33 -1.17 -0.73
C VAL A 90 -7.11 -1.85 -1.31
N ILE A 91 -7.22 -2.24 -2.58
CA ILE A 91 -6.09 -2.65 -3.41
C ILE A 91 -5.86 -1.52 -4.42
N MET A 92 -4.68 -0.91 -4.36
CA MET A 92 -4.30 0.18 -5.25
C MET A 92 -3.29 -0.33 -6.26
N THR A 93 -3.62 -0.33 -7.55
CA THR A 93 -2.61 -0.53 -8.60
C THR A 93 -1.78 0.74 -8.70
N VAL A 94 -0.47 0.59 -8.79
CA VAL A 94 0.47 1.72 -8.83
C VAL A 94 1.46 1.61 -9.98
N SER A 95 1.82 2.74 -10.58
CA SER A 95 2.95 2.83 -11.51
C SER A 95 4.18 3.40 -10.85
N HIS A 96 5.35 2.87 -11.23
CA HIS A 96 6.64 3.30 -10.72
C HIS A 96 7.19 4.41 -11.61
N LYS A 97 7.58 5.54 -11.01
CA LYS A 97 8.30 6.59 -11.72
C LYS A 97 9.78 6.19 -11.76
N GLN A 98 10.30 5.90 -12.95
CA GLN A 98 11.73 5.66 -13.19
C GLN A 98 12.51 6.97 -13.27
#